data_AF-A0A7S4K927-F1
#
_entry.id   AF-A0A7S4K927-F1
#
_cell.length_a   1.000
_cell.length_b   1.000
_cell.length_c   1.000
_cell.angle_alpha   90.00
_cell.angle_beta   90.00
_cell.angle_gamma   90.00
#
_symmetry.space_group_name_H-M   'P 1'
#
loop_
_entity.id
_entity.type
_entity.pdbx_description
1 polymer ?
#
loop_
_entity_poly.entity_id
_entity_poly.type
_entity_poly.pdbx_seq_one_letter_code
_entity_poly.pdbx_strand_id
1 'polypeptide(L)'
;SEDWMLSHYDLVTMAGLANMEAGSRVAGSRGYFLTGPGCLLNQALISYAIHFLTKRGSTMLQTPFVMNKSLMGKVAQLADFDEQLYKVTGAGEDQYLIATSEQPICAYHAGEWLDGKQLPLKYAGYSTCFRKEAGSHGRDQLGIFRVHQFEKIEQFCITSPDGDESWAMQDAMLANCKEFYQSLGIPYRVVNIVSGALNDAAAKKYDLEAWFPGSKAHRELVSCSNCTDYQSRRLEVRFGQTKKEGDNKKRYVHMLNSTLIATERALCCVLENYQTHAGIKVPPVLQEYMGGMTFIPFVNPPPKGKKGAPPPPQYVPTAEQLAEMEKPKATLQSYMD
;
A
#
# COMPACT_ATOMS: atom_id res chain seq x y z
N SER A 1 1.00 12.53 27.80
CA SER A 1 2.14 11.70 27.38
C SER A 1 1.62 10.54 26.55
N GLU A 2 2.28 10.23 25.43
CA GLU A 2 1.92 9.11 24.53
C GLU A 2 2.55 7.77 24.97
N ASP A 3 3.08 7.70 26.19
CA ASP A 3 3.85 6.55 26.69
C ASP A 3 3.03 5.27 26.87
N TRP A 4 1.70 5.35 26.68
CA TRP A 4 0.80 4.19 26.71
C TRP A 4 0.58 3.56 25.32
N MET A 5 0.93 4.26 24.24
CA MET A 5 0.66 3.79 22.88
C MET A 5 1.56 2.59 22.54
N LEU A 6 0.94 1.55 22.02
CA LEU A 6 1.60 0.31 21.63
C LEU A 6 1.92 0.33 20.14
N SER A 7 2.95 -0.42 19.76
CA SER A 7 3.33 -0.62 18.38
C SER A 7 2.34 -1.58 17.70
N HIS A 8 2.17 -1.43 16.39
CA HIS A 8 1.32 -2.28 15.56
C HIS A 8 1.57 -3.78 15.78
N TYR A 9 2.82 -4.19 16.06
CA TYR A 9 3.17 -5.59 16.32
C TYR A 9 2.44 -6.17 17.55
N ASP A 10 2.33 -5.40 18.63
CA ASP A 10 1.61 -5.83 19.83
C ASP A 10 0.11 -5.83 19.55
N LEU A 11 -0.38 -4.76 18.89
CA LEU A 11 -1.79 -4.53 18.62
C LEU A 11 -2.40 -5.64 17.73
N VAL A 12 -1.66 -6.10 16.71
CA VAL A 12 -2.07 -7.24 15.86
C VAL A 12 -2.36 -8.48 16.70
N THR A 13 -1.49 -8.77 17.67
CA THR A 13 -1.63 -9.93 18.56
C THR A 13 -2.76 -9.72 19.56
N MET A 14 -2.79 -8.55 20.22
CA MET A 14 -3.78 -8.22 21.25
C MET A 14 -5.21 -8.23 20.72
N ALA A 15 -5.43 -7.72 19.51
CA ALA A 15 -6.74 -7.71 18.85
C ALA A 15 -7.06 -8.99 18.06
N GLY A 16 -6.18 -10.01 18.09
CA GLY A 16 -6.42 -11.29 17.41
C GLY A 16 -6.55 -11.17 15.88
N LEU A 17 -5.84 -10.21 15.28
CA LEU A 17 -5.98 -9.87 13.86
C LEU A 17 -5.17 -10.78 12.95
N ALA A 18 -4.06 -11.32 13.46
CA ALA A 18 -3.22 -12.24 12.71
C ALA A 18 -2.57 -13.30 13.60
N ASN A 19 -2.38 -14.49 13.03
CA ASN A 19 -1.58 -15.57 13.61
C ASN A 19 -0.24 -15.69 12.88
N MET A 20 0.77 -14.97 13.37
CA MET A 20 2.12 -14.94 12.80
C MET A 20 2.92 -16.21 13.12
N GLU A 21 2.64 -16.86 14.26
CA GLU A 21 3.31 -18.11 14.64
C GLU A 21 2.91 -19.27 13.72
N ALA A 22 1.61 -19.44 13.50
CA ALA A 22 1.10 -20.41 12.54
C ALA A 22 1.56 -20.08 11.12
N GLY A 23 1.54 -18.80 10.75
CA GLY A 23 2.04 -18.34 9.45
C GLY A 23 3.50 -18.69 9.24
N SER A 24 4.34 -18.48 10.27
CA SER A 24 5.76 -18.81 10.21
C SER A 24 6.01 -20.32 10.09
N ARG A 25 5.20 -21.15 10.74
CA ARG A 25 5.28 -22.61 10.60
C ARG A 25 4.91 -23.09 9.19
N VAL A 26 3.98 -22.42 8.51
CA VAL A 26 3.46 -22.85 7.20
C VAL A 26 4.30 -22.30 6.05
N ALA A 27 4.63 -21.00 6.08
CA ALA A 27 5.24 -20.29 4.94
C ALA A 27 6.70 -19.85 5.20
N GLY A 28 7.27 -20.19 6.35
CA GLY A 28 8.58 -19.70 6.77
C GLY A 28 8.53 -18.29 7.38
N SER A 29 9.69 -17.70 7.65
CA SER A 29 9.77 -16.38 8.27
C SER A 29 8.89 -15.33 7.58
N ARG A 30 8.28 -14.43 8.35
CA ARG A 30 7.33 -13.41 7.86
C ARG A 30 6.01 -13.95 7.30
N GLY A 31 5.76 -15.26 7.39
CA GLY A 31 4.44 -15.83 7.12
C GLY A 31 3.43 -15.40 8.18
N TYR A 32 2.19 -15.13 7.77
CA TYR A 32 1.09 -14.76 8.65
C TYR A 32 -0.23 -15.33 8.13
N PHE A 33 -1.20 -15.52 9.02
CA PHE A 33 -2.60 -15.68 8.68
C PHE A 33 -3.37 -14.47 9.21
N LEU A 34 -4.13 -13.75 8.38
CA LEU A 34 -5.13 -12.81 8.89
C LEU A 34 -6.36 -13.59 9.36
N THR A 35 -6.95 -13.16 10.49
CA THR A 35 -8.07 -13.85 11.12
C THR A 35 -9.17 -12.88 11.53
N GLY A 36 -10.43 -13.32 11.42
CA GLY A 36 -11.59 -12.58 11.93
C GLY A 36 -11.61 -11.09 11.52
N PRO A 37 -11.62 -10.15 12.48
CA PRO A 37 -11.59 -8.72 12.19
C PRO A 37 -10.39 -8.25 11.37
N GLY A 38 -9.23 -8.93 11.44
CA GLY A 38 -8.06 -8.60 10.64
C GLY A 38 -8.29 -8.84 9.14
N CYS A 39 -8.98 -9.92 8.80
CA CYS A 39 -9.38 -10.21 7.42
C CYS A 39 -10.43 -9.19 6.92
N LEU A 40 -11.43 -8.87 7.76
CA LEU A 40 -12.45 -7.87 7.43
C LEU A 40 -11.86 -6.48 7.21
N LEU A 41 -10.93 -6.05 8.08
CA LEU A 41 -10.27 -4.76 7.94
C LEU A 41 -9.42 -4.70 6.66
N ASN A 42 -8.74 -5.79 6.31
CA ASN A 42 -7.99 -5.88 5.06
C ASN A 42 -8.92 -5.72 3.83
N GLN A 43 -10.03 -6.47 3.80
CA GLN A 43 -11.04 -6.37 2.75
C GLN A 43 -11.70 -4.98 2.68
N ALA A 44 -11.90 -4.33 3.84
CA ALA A 44 -12.42 -2.97 3.92
C ALA A 44 -11.48 -1.95 3.30
N LEU A 45 -10.17 -2.04 3.59
CA LEU A 45 -9.15 -1.18 3.00
C LEU A 45 -9.08 -1.35 1.47
N ILE A 46 -9.12 -2.59 0.99
CA ILE A 46 -9.16 -2.93 -0.45
C ILE A 46 -10.37 -2.28 -1.12
N SER A 47 -11.56 -2.56 -0.59
CA SER A 47 -12.83 -2.11 -1.17
C SER A 47 -12.95 -0.59 -1.19
N TYR A 48 -12.57 0.05 -0.07
CA TYR A 48 -12.56 1.50 0.05
C TYR A 48 -11.63 2.15 -0.97
N ALA A 49 -10.41 1.65 -1.12
CA ALA A 49 -9.44 2.18 -2.08
C ALA A 49 -9.87 2.01 -3.54
N ILE A 50 -10.46 0.87 -3.89
CA ILE A 50 -11.03 0.64 -5.23
C ILE A 50 -12.15 1.66 -5.49
N HIS A 51 -13.12 1.79 -4.58
CA HIS A 51 -14.21 2.75 -4.72
C HIS A 51 -13.72 4.20 -4.77
N PHE A 52 -12.65 4.52 -4.03
CA PHE A 52 -12.04 5.85 -4.04
C PHE A 52 -11.49 6.23 -5.42
N LEU A 53 -10.83 5.30 -6.11
CA LEU A 53 -10.27 5.55 -7.45
C LEU A 53 -11.29 5.45 -8.57
N THR A 54 -12.23 4.50 -8.50
CA THR A 54 -13.27 4.36 -9.54
C THR A 54 -14.20 5.56 -9.59
N LYS A 55 -14.54 6.15 -8.43
CA LYS A 55 -15.25 7.44 -8.35
C LYS A 55 -14.47 8.61 -8.99
N ARG A 56 -13.16 8.45 -9.21
CA ARG A 56 -12.26 9.43 -9.85
C ARG A 56 -11.90 9.05 -11.30
N GLY A 57 -12.65 8.12 -11.89
CA GLY A 57 -12.54 7.75 -13.30
C GLY A 57 -11.44 6.74 -13.62
N SER A 58 -10.83 6.09 -12.62
CA SER A 58 -9.91 4.98 -12.86
C SER A 58 -10.68 3.69 -13.14
N THR A 59 -10.25 2.95 -14.16
CA THR A 59 -10.75 1.60 -14.46
C THR A 59 -10.15 0.60 -13.49
N MET A 60 -10.98 -0.13 -12.74
CA MET A 60 -10.50 -1.23 -11.90
C MET A 60 -9.91 -2.33 -12.78
N LEU A 61 -8.70 -2.78 -12.45
CA LEU A 61 -7.99 -3.79 -13.21
C LEU A 61 -7.33 -4.80 -12.27
N GLN A 62 -7.83 -6.04 -12.27
CA GLN A 62 -7.14 -7.14 -11.61
C GLN A 62 -6.13 -7.76 -12.59
N THR A 63 -4.90 -7.96 -12.14
CA THR A 63 -3.82 -8.43 -13.00
C THR A 63 -3.55 -9.93 -12.79
N PRO A 64 -2.96 -10.63 -13.78
CA PRO A 64 -2.28 -11.90 -13.51
C PRO A 64 -1.20 -11.70 -12.45
N PHE A 65 -1.03 -12.67 -11.55
CA PHE A 65 0.00 -12.61 -10.49
C PHE A 65 1.33 -13.22 -10.92
N VAL A 66 1.36 -13.83 -12.10
CA VAL A 66 2.57 -14.38 -12.73
C VAL A 66 2.82 -13.67 -14.06
N MET A 67 4.09 -13.46 -14.38
CA MET A 67 4.52 -12.95 -15.68
C MET A 67 5.64 -13.81 -16.26
N ASN A 68 5.62 -14.00 -17.59
CA ASN A 68 6.71 -14.67 -18.30
C ASN A 68 8.00 -13.87 -18.15
N LYS A 69 9.13 -14.57 -17.98
CA LYS A 69 10.46 -13.97 -17.82
C LYS A 69 10.78 -12.90 -18.86
N SER A 70 10.41 -13.13 -20.12
CA SER A 70 10.68 -12.21 -21.24
C SER A 70 9.96 -10.87 -21.11
N LEU A 71 8.75 -10.84 -20.54
CA LEU A 71 8.01 -9.60 -20.26
C LEU A 71 8.45 -8.98 -18.93
N MET A 72 8.68 -9.80 -17.90
CA MET A 72 9.20 -9.30 -16.62
C MET A 72 10.51 -8.54 -16.80
N GLY A 73 11.43 -9.05 -17.63
CA GLY A 73 12.71 -8.40 -17.92
C GLY A 73 12.60 -7.05 -18.64
N LYS A 74 11.41 -6.65 -19.14
CA LYS A 74 11.17 -5.33 -19.73
C LYS A 74 10.69 -4.30 -18.71
N VAL A 75 10.17 -4.74 -17.57
CA VAL A 75 9.52 -3.89 -16.55
C VAL A 75 10.23 -3.90 -15.19
N ALA A 76 11.02 -4.93 -14.90
CA ALA A 76 11.81 -5.05 -13.67
C ALA A 76 13.31 -4.77 -13.93
N GLN A 77 14.02 -4.31 -12.92
CA GLN A 77 15.48 -4.19 -12.97
C GLN A 77 16.14 -5.56 -12.77
N LEU A 78 17.39 -5.70 -13.23
CA LEU A 78 18.14 -6.96 -13.06
C LEU A 78 18.29 -7.36 -11.59
N ALA A 79 18.57 -6.39 -10.70
CA ALA A 79 18.68 -6.63 -9.26
C ALA A 79 17.36 -7.16 -8.65
N ASP A 80 16.20 -6.78 -9.20
CA ASP A 80 14.91 -7.25 -8.69
C ASP A 80 14.74 -8.76 -8.85
N PHE A 81 15.34 -9.37 -9.88
CA PHE A 81 15.29 -10.83 -10.06
C PHE A 81 15.96 -11.58 -8.91
N ASP A 82 17.03 -11.02 -8.33
CA ASP A 82 17.77 -11.62 -7.23
C ASP A 82 17.18 -11.22 -5.87
N GLU A 83 16.71 -9.99 -5.72
CA GLU A 83 16.33 -9.43 -4.42
C GLU A 83 14.82 -9.47 -4.12
N GLN A 84 13.97 -9.38 -5.14
CA GLN A 84 12.53 -9.13 -4.99
C GLN A 84 11.66 -10.26 -5.53
N LEU A 85 11.94 -10.77 -6.73
CA LEU A 85 11.03 -11.64 -7.48
C LEU A 85 11.15 -13.12 -7.13
N TYR A 86 10.03 -13.76 -6.78
CA TYR A 86 9.94 -15.21 -6.69
C TYR A 86 9.82 -15.82 -8.08
N LYS A 87 10.63 -16.84 -8.36
CA LYS A 87 10.55 -17.62 -9.60
C LYS A 87 9.48 -18.70 -9.48
N VAL A 88 8.66 -18.84 -10.51
CA VAL A 88 7.67 -19.91 -10.66
C VAL A 88 8.13 -20.83 -11.80
N THR A 89 8.26 -22.11 -11.50
CA THR A 89 8.69 -23.15 -12.45
C THR A 89 7.64 -24.26 -12.51
N GLY A 90 7.53 -24.91 -13.66
CA GLY A 90 6.59 -26.01 -13.91
C GLY A 90 6.75 -26.55 -15.32
N ALA A 91 5.64 -26.93 -15.97
CA ALA A 91 5.65 -27.21 -17.41
C ALA A 91 5.51 -25.89 -18.19
N GLY A 92 6.51 -25.55 -19.01
CA GLY A 92 6.52 -24.34 -19.84
C GLY A 92 7.71 -23.42 -19.55
N GLU A 93 7.56 -22.15 -19.93
CA GLU A 93 8.58 -21.12 -19.71
C GLU A 93 8.67 -20.70 -18.24
N ASP A 94 9.85 -20.27 -17.81
CA ASP A 94 10.05 -19.65 -16.50
C ASP A 94 9.15 -18.42 -16.33
N GLN A 95 8.42 -18.36 -15.23
CA GLN A 95 7.60 -17.22 -14.84
C GLN A 95 8.07 -16.65 -13.50
N TYR A 96 7.57 -15.46 -13.16
CA TYR A 96 7.86 -14.79 -11.90
C TYR A 96 6.57 -14.27 -11.28
N LEU A 97 6.45 -14.40 -9.96
CA LEU A 97 5.41 -13.70 -9.21
C LEU A 97 5.66 -12.19 -9.24
N ILE A 98 4.60 -11.41 -9.38
CA ILE A 98 4.69 -9.96 -9.43
C ILE A 98 4.99 -9.36 -8.06
N ALA A 99 5.83 -8.32 -8.00
CA ALA A 99 6.10 -7.53 -6.80
C ALA A 99 5.18 -6.30 -6.66
N THR A 100 4.40 -6.02 -7.72
CA THR A 100 3.47 -4.89 -7.85
C THR A 100 2.59 -5.11 -9.08
N SER A 101 1.32 -4.70 -9.04
CA SER A 101 0.42 -4.68 -10.21
C SER A 101 0.92 -3.76 -11.34
N GLU A 102 1.80 -2.81 -11.04
CA GLU A 102 2.49 -1.99 -12.05
C GLU A 102 3.16 -2.85 -13.13
N GLN A 103 3.85 -3.94 -12.75
CA GLN A 103 4.60 -4.78 -13.69
C GLN A 103 3.71 -5.35 -14.81
N PRO A 104 2.61 -6.05 -14.51
CA PRO A 104 1.70 -6.55 -15.54
C PRO A 104 0.89 -5.43 -16.22
N ILE A 105 0.58 -4.32 -15.54
CA ILE A 105 -0.16 -3.20 -16.17
C ILE A 105 0.73 -2.48 -17.21
N CYS A 106 2.01 -2.28 -16.92
CA CYS A 106 2.98 -1.80 -17.91
C CYS A 106 2.95 -2.69 -19.17
N ALA A 107 3.02 -4.01 -18.97
CA ALA A 107 3.04 -4.98 -20.05
C ALA A 107 1.68 -5.19 -20.76
N TYR A 108 0.58 -4.74 -20.17
CA TYR A 108 -0.77 -4.88 -20.72
C TYR A 108 -0.92 -4.20 -22.08
N HIS A 109 -0.21 -3.09 -22.30
CA HIS A 109 -0.19 -2.34 -23.56
C HIS A 109 1.05 -2.61 -24.43
N ALA A 110 1.77 -3.71 -24.18
CA ALA A 110 3.04 -3.98 -24.88
C ALA A 110 2.85 -4.04 -26.40
N GLY A 111 3.65 -3.26 -27.12
CA GLY A 111 3.67 -3.19 -28.58
C GLY A 111 2.58 -2.31 -29.21
N GLU A 112 1.65 -1.77 -28.42
CA GLU A 112 0.52 -0.97 -28.92
C GLU A 112 0.94 0.41 -29.44
N TRP A 113 0.08 0.98 -30.28
CA TRP A 113 0.07 2.39 -30.64
C TRP A 113 -1.18 3.03 -30.05
N LEU A 114 -1.02 3.95 -29.10
CA LEU A 114 -2.11 4.63 -28.43
C LEU A 114 -2.39 5.98 -29.10
N ASP A 115 -3.65 6.21 -29.48
CA ASP A 115 -4.11 7.49 -30.00
C ASP A 115 -4.22 8.50 -28.84
N GLY A 116 -3.76 9.74 -29.05
CA GLY A 116 -3.80 10.77 -28.01
C GLY A 116 -5.21 11.08 -27.50
N LYS A 117 -6.26 10.82 -28.29
CA LYS A 117 -7.66 10.96 -27.86
C LYS A 117 -8.10 9.95 -26.80
N GLN A 118 -7.35 8.86 -26.63
CA GLN A 118 -7.60 7.84 -25.60
C GLN A 118 -6.90 8.18 -24.28
N LEU A 119 -5.99 9.16 -24.27
CA LEU A 119 -5.19 9.52 -23.11
C LEU A 119 -5.85 10.67 -22.32
N PRO A 120 -5.70 10.70 -20.98
CA PRO A 120 -4.97 9.72 -20.17
C PRO A 120 -5.78 8.45 -19.89
N LEU A 121 -5.12 7.28 -19.95
CA LEU A 121 -5.67 6.04 -19.39
C LEU A 121 -5.32 5.98 -17.91
N LYS A 122 -6.31 5.61 -17.07
CA LYS A 122 -6.16 5.54 -15.61
C LYS A 122 -6.64 4.18 -15.11
N TYR A 123 -5.80 3.47 -14.39
CA TYR A 123 -6.09 2.16 -13.81
C TYR A 123 -5.99 2.19 -12.29
N ALA A 124 -6.94 1.49 -11.65
CA ALA A 124 -6.87 1.08 -10.26
C ALA A 124 -6.47 -0.41 -10.23
N GLY A 125 -5.16 -0.66 -10.21
CA GLY A 125 -4.55 -1.98 -10.25
C GLY A 125 -4.69 -2.72 -8.93
N TYR A 126 -5.43 -3.82 -8.90
CA TYR A 126 -5.59 -4.69 -7.74
C TYR A 126 -4.79 -5.99 -7.90
N SER A 127 -3.89 -6.26 -6.95
CA SER A 127 -3.21 -7.55 -6.89
C SER A 127 -2.68 -7.89 -5.50
N THR A 128 -2.48 -9.18 -5.26
CA THR A 128 -1.51 -9.64 -4.27
C THR A 128 -0.11 -9.41 -4.83
N CYS A 129 0.80 -8.90 -4.00
CA CYS A 129 2.18 -8.61 -4.33
C CYS A 129 3.09 -9.58 -3.56
N PHE A 130 4.13 -10.07 -4.23
CA PHE A 130 5.08 -11.03 -3.67
C PHE A 130 6.50 -10.47 -3.70
N ARG A 131 7.18 -10.42 -2.54
CA ARG A 131 8.55 -9.89 -2.42
C ARG A 131 9.43 -10.78 -1.55
N LYS A 132 10.58 -11.20 -2.07
CA LYS A 132 11.57 -12.01 -1.33
C LYS A 132 12.20 -11.25 -0.16
N GLU A 133 12.28 -9.92 -0.24
CA GLU A 133 12.84 -9.06 0.82
C GLU A 133 14.30 -9.44 1.20
N ALA A 134 15.08 -9.96 0.26
CA ALA A 134 16.39 -10.58 0.52
C ALA A 134 17.45 -9.60 1.11
N GLY A 135 17.36 -8.31 0.81
CA GLY A 135 18.24 -7.26 1.35
C GLY A 135 17.81 -6.66 2.70
N SER A 136 16.73 -7.17 3.30
CA SER A 136 16.13 -6.59 4.52
C SER A 136 16.41 -7.40 5.80
N HIS A 137 17.42 -8.28 5.80
CA HIS A 137 17.73 -9.11 6.96
C HIS A 137 17.90 -8.26 8.23
N GLY A 138 17.20 -8.61 9.30
CA GLY A 138 17.17 -7.86 10.58
C GLY A 138 16.25 -6.62 10.63
N ARG A 139 15.63 -6.17 9.53
CA ARG A 139 14.76 -4.98 9.51
C ARG A 139 13.27 -5.34 9.55
N ASP A 140 12.49 -4.62 10.36
CA ASP A 140 11.03 -4.74 10.49
C ASP A 140 10.54 -6.19 10.55
N GLN A 141 11.15 -7.03 11.39
CA GLN A 141 10.84 -8.47 11.46
C GLN A 141 9.56 -8.78 12.25
N LEU A 142 9.02 -7.80 12.98
CA LEU A 142 7.85 -7.97 13.83
C LEU A 142 6.57 -7.47 13.16
N GLY A 143 5.46 -8.15 13.42
CA GLY A 143 4.17 -7.79 12.86
C GLY A 143 4.04 -8.16 11.38
N ILE A 144 3.16 -7.45 10.70
CA ILE A 144 2.86 -7.64 9.26
C ILE A 144 3.27 -6.45 8.39
N PHE A 145 4.06 -5.51 8.92
CA PHE A 145 4.47 -4.29 8.18
C PHE A 145 5.42 -4.59 7.00
N ARG A 146 6.28 -5.60 7.14
CA ARG A 146 7.17 -6.09 6.08
C ARG A 146 7.05 -7.60 5.97
N VAL A 147 6.36 -8.05 4.92
CA VAL A 147 5.98 -9.44 4.69
C VAL A 147 6.23 -9.83 3.24
N HIS A 148 6.26 -11.13 2.96
CA HIS A 148 6.51 -11.65 1.61
C HIS A 148 5.30 -11.57 0.69
N GLN A 149 4.10 -11.50 1.25
CA GLN A 149 2.83 -11.43 0.55
C GLN A 149 2.01 -10.31 1.17
N PHE A 150 1.38 -9.47 0.35
CA PHE A 150 0.51 -8.38 0.80
C PHE A 150 -0.41 -7.93 -0.34
N GLU A 151 -1.57 -7.35 -0.04
CA GLU A 151 -2.43 -6.74 -1.07
C GLU A 151 -2.07 -5.28 -1.33
N LYS A 152 -2.28 -4.85 -2.58
CA LYS A 152 -2.02 -3.47 -2.98
C LYS A 152 -3.04 -2.98 -4.01
N ILE A 153 -3.49 -1.74 -3.81
CA ILE A 153 -4.20 -0.96 -4.83
C ILE A 153 -3.24 0.10 -5.37
N GLU A 154 -2.95 0.00 -6.66
CA GLU A 154 -2.01 0.85 -7.40
C GLU A 154 -2.78 1.79 -8.34
N GLN A 155 -2.42 3.06 -8.35
CA GLN A 155 -2.73 3.99 -9.43
C GLN A 155 -1.71 3.79 -10.55
N PHE A 156 -2.18 3.47 -11.75
CA PHE A 156 -1.32 3.44 -12.93
C PHE A 156 -1.91 4.32 -14.02
N CYS A 157 -1.12 5.26 -14.54
CA CYS A 157 -1.57 6.19 -15.56
C CYS A 157 -0.68 6.14 -16.80
N ILE A 158 -1.31 6.20 -17.97
CA ILE A 158 -0.64 6.40 -19.26
C ILE A 158 -1.09 7.75 -19.79
N THR A 159 -0.14 8.62 -20.11
CA THR A 159 -0.39 10.01 -20.48
C THR A 159 0.27 10.36 -21.81
N SER A 160 -0.18 11.44 -22.43
CA SER A 160 0.52 12.02 -23.58
C SER A 160 1.95 12.41 -23.18
N PRO A 161 2.93 12.24 -24.07
CA PRO A 161 4.26 12.78 -23.86
C PRO A 161 4.35 14.29 -24.19
N ASP A 162 3.26 14.91 -24.65
CA ASP A 162 3.23 16.34 -24.98
C ASP A 162 3.06 17.24 -23.75
N GLY A 163 3.73 18.40 -23.78
CA GLY A 163 3.68 19.39 -22.70
C GLY A 163 4.07 18.82 -21.34
N ASP A 164 3.33 19.22 -20.30
CA ASP A 164 3.54 18.80 -18.91
C ASP A 164 2.48 17.78 -18.44
N GLU A 165 1.79 17.09 -19.36
CA GLU A 165 0.66 16.22 -19.00
C GLU A 165 1.03 15.11 -18.00
N SER A 166 2.21 14.49 -18.14
CA SER A 166 2.67 13.47 -17.18
C SER A 166 2.99 14.08 -15.81
N TRP A 167 3.57 15.28 -15.77
CA TRP A 167 3.87 15.97 -14.50
C TRP A 167 2.59 16.41 -13.78
N ALA A 168 1.61 16.95 -14.51
CA ALA A 168 0.30 17.26 -13.97
C ALA A 168 -0.44 15.99 -13.47
N MET A 169 -0.28 14.86 -14.16
CA MET A 169 -0.81 13.58 -13.70
C MET A 169 -0.13 13.09 -12.42
N GLN A 170 1.19 13.26 -12.28
CA GLN A 170 1.89 12.91 -11.04
C GLN A 170 1.35 13.70 -9.85
N ASP A 171 1.12 15.01 -10.01
CA ASP A 171 0.54 15.84 -8.97
C ASP A 171 -0.90 15.41 -8.62
N ALA A 172 -1.70 15.02 -9.63
CA ALA A 172 -3.04 14.48 -9.41
C ALA A 172 -3.03 13.12 -8.69
N MET A 173 -2.12 12.22 -9.04
CA MET A 173 -1.94 10.92 -8.38
C MET A 173 -1.50 11.10 -6.92
N LEU A 174 -0.59 12.05 -6.66
CA LEU A 174 -0.17 12.40 -5.31
C LEU A 174 -1.31 13.04 -4.50
N ALA A 175 -2.15 13.88 -5.12
CA ALA A 175 -3.34 14.45 -4.50
C ALA A 175 -4.34 13.35 -4.08
N ASN A 176 -4.57 12.35 -4.94
CA ASN A 176 -5.38 11.19 -4.58
C ASN A 176 -4.85 10.47 -3.32
N CYS A 177 -3.53 10.27 -3.22
CA CYS A 177 -2.92 9.66 -2.04
C CYS A 177 -3.14 10.54 -0.80
N LYS A 178 -2.89 11.85 -0.90
CA LYS A 178 -3.09 12.81 0.20
C LYS A 178 -4.54 12.79 0.71
N GLU A 179 -5.51 12.87 -0.19
CA GLU A 179 -6.94 12.86 0.12
C GLU A 179 -7.38 11.52 0.73
N PHE A 180 -6.84 10.40 0.25
CA PHE A 180 -7.14 9.07 0.77
C PHE A 180 -6.66 8.87 2.21
N TYR A 181 -5.43 9.30 2.53
CA TYR A 181 -4.94 9.21 3.91
C TYR A 181 -5.57 10.26 4.83
N GLN A 182 -5.96 11.44 4.31
CA GLN A 182 -6.74 12.44 5.04
C GLN A 182 -8.14 11.92 5.41
N SER A 183 -8.83 11.24 4.48
CA SER A 183 -10.16 10.67 4.76
C SER A 183 -10.10 9.51 5.76
N LEU A 184 -8.96 8.80 5.82
CA LEU A 184 -8.65 7.83 6.87
C LEU A 184 -8.18 8.45 8.19
N GLY A 185 -8.07 9.77 8.29
CA GLY A 185 -7.60 10.46 9.51
C GLY A 185 -6.15 10.16 9.89
N ILE A 186 -5.30 9.75 8.94
CA ILE A 186 -3.91 9.37 9.20
C ILE A 186 -2.98 10.58 9.00
N PRO A 187 -2.19 10.98 10.02
CA PRO A 187 -1.17 12.01 9.85
C PRO A 187 -0.01 11.51 8.98
N TYR A 188 0.52 12.37 8.12
CA TYR A 188 1.64 12.04 7.24
C TYR A 188 2.48 13.25 6.88
N ARG A 189 3.64 12.99 6.28
CA ARG A 189 4.43 13.96 5.52
C ARG A 189 4.66 13.46 4.09
N VAL A 190 4.90 14.40 3.17
CA VAL A 190 5.31 14.09 1.80
C VAL A 190 6.78 14.45 1.63
N VAL A 191 7.54 13.53 1.07
CA VAL A 191 8.98 13.67 0.86
C VAL A 191 9.27 13.56 -0.63
N ASN A 192 10.06 14.50 -1.16
CA ASN A 192 10.63 14.39 -2.51
C ASN A 192 11.95 13.64 -2.41
N ILE A 193 12.07 12.53 -3.13
CA ILE A 193 13.21 11.61 -2.98
C ILE A 193 14.43 12.20 -3.68
N VAL A 194 15.58 12.14 -2.98
CA VAL A 194 16.87 12.60 -3.51
C VAL A 194 17.31 11.76 -4.71
N SER A 195 18.00 12.38 -5.66
CA SER A 195 18.38 11.74 -6.94
C SER A 195 19.12 10.41 -6.79
N GLY A 196 20.03 10.31 -5.82
CA GLY A 196 20.80 9.07 -5.57
C GLY A 196 20.00 7.90 -4.99
N ALA A 197 18.73 8.12 -4.61
CA ALA A 197 17.82 7.10 -4.12
C ALA A 197 16.69 6.77 -5.11
N LEU A 198 16.69 7.41 -6.29
CA LEU A 198 15.76 7.06 -7.37
C LEU A 198 16.19 5.75 -8.01
N ASN A 199 15.22 4.90 -8.36
CA ASN A 199 15.45 3.78 -9.25
C ASN A 199 15.56 4.29 -10.70
N ASP A 200 16.27 3.55 -11.56
CA ASP A 200 16.54 3.95 -12.96
C ASP A 200 15.32 4.38 -13.77
N ALA A 201 14.12 3.87 -13.43
CA ALA A 201 12.89 4.19 -14.15
C ALA A 201 12.32 5.56 -13.79
N ALA A 202 12.47 6.01 -12.53
CA ALA A 202 11.78 7.20 -12.05
C ALA A 202 12.57 8.47 -12.37
N ALA A 203 11.96 9.38 -13.13
CA ALA A 203 12.50 10.73 -13.32
C ALA A 203 12.29 11.61 -12.08
N LYS A 204 11.21 11.35 -11.32
CA LYS A 204 10.92 11.98 -10.03
C LYS A 204 10.03 11.07 -9.19
N LYS A 205 10.29 11.02 -7.89
CA LYS A 205 9.53 10.20 -6.94
C LYS A 205 9.17 11.00 -5.69
N TYR A 206 7.91 10.87 -5.29
CA TYR A 206 7.44 11.31 -3.98
C TYR A 206 7.06 10.10 -3.12
N ASP A 207 7.40 10.15 -1.84
CA ASP A 207 6.87 9.21 -0.85
C ASP A 207 5.91 9.94 0.11
N LEU A 208 4.81 9.27 0.46
CA LEU A 208 3.99 9.65 1.61
C LEU A 208 4.37 8.74 2.76
N GLU A 209 4.91 9.36 3.80
CA GLU A 209 5.32 8.67 5.02
C GLU A 209 4.32 9.01 6.12
N ALA A 210 3.58 8.01 6.59
CA ALA A 210 2.61 8.18 7.66
C ALA A 210 3.27 8.15 9.03
N TRP A 211 2.67 8.83 9.99
CA TRP A 211 3.09 8.81 11.38
C TRP A 211 2.59 7.55 12.08
N PHE A 212 3.51 6.84 12.71
CA PHE A 212 3.25 5.65 13.53
C PHE A 212 3.53 6.03 14.99
N PRO A 213 2.49 6.37 15.78
CA PRO A 213 2.70 6.95 17.10
C PRO A 213 3.25 5.96 18.13
N GLY A 214 2.87 4.67 18.07
CA GLY A 214 3.44 3.63 18.92
C GLY A 214 4.89 3.31 18.57
N SER A 215 5.23 3.40 17.28
CA SER A 215 6.60 3.24 16.80
C SER A 215 7.43 4.53 16.84
N LYS A 216 6.79 5.68 17.14
CA LYS A 216 7.38 7.03 17.21
C LYS A 216 8.20 7.41 15.96
N ALA A 217 7.71 7.05 14.78
CA ALA A 217 8.43 7.26 13.52
C ALA A 217 7.49 7.54 12.34
N HIS A 218 8.02 8.24 11.34
CA HIS A 218 7.42 8.28 10.01
C HIS A 218 7.84 7.01 9.23
N ARG A 219 6.88 6.37 8.55
CA ARG A 219 7.10 5.16 7.76
C ARG A 219 6.42 5.28 6.40
N GLU A 220 7.12 4.87 5.35
CA GLU A 220 6.63 4.87 3.97
C GLU A 220 5.38 3.97 3.80
N LEU A 221 4.29 4.56 3.32
CA LEU A 221 3.08 3.84 2.89
C LEU A 221 2.82 3.94 1.38
N VAL A 222 3.31 5.00 0.74
CA VAL A 222 3.11 5.27 -0.68
C VAL A 222 4.41 5.70 -1.31
N SER A 223 4.61 5.25 -2.54
CA SER A 223 5.49 5.88 -3.52
C SER A 223 4.69 6.34 -4.73
N CYS A 224 5.07 7.45 -5.33
CA CYS A 224 4.45 8.06 -6.52
C CYS A 224 5.54 8.52 -7.50
N SER A 225 5.65 7.84 -8.63
CA SER A 225 6.74 8.01 -9.59
C SER A 225 6.22 8.41 -10.97
N ASN A 226 6.90 9.37 -11.58
CA ASN A 226 6.79 9.61 -13.02
C ASN A 226 7.98 8.95 -13.70
N CYS A 227 7.70 7.93 -14.52
CA CYS A 227 8.72 7.18 -15.24
C CYS A 227 8.92 7.68 -16.68
N THR A 228 8.16 8.70 -17.09
CA THR A 228 8.17 9.25 -18.45
C THR A 228 8.11 8.12 -19.49
N ASP A 229 9.00 8.09 -20.47
CA ASP A 229 9.01 7.07 -21.52
C ASP A 229 9.93 5.86 -21.23
N TYR A 230 10.49 5.74 -20.02
CA TYR A 230 11.49 4.72 -19.70
C TYR A 230 10.97 3.28 -19.91
N GLN A 231 9.77 3.00 -19.39
CA GLN A 231 9.12 1.69 -19.50
C GLN A 231 8.47 1.50 -20.87
N SER A 232 7.78 2.53 -21.37
CA SER A 232 7.07 2.48 -22.65
C SER A 232 8.01 2.24 -23.84
N ARG A 233 9.26 2.72 -23.79
CA ARG A 233 10.30 2.39 -24.78
C ARG A 233 10.62 0.90 -24.82
N ARG A 234 10.87 0.28 -23.67
CA ARG A 234 11.22 -1.16 -23.58
C ARG A 234 10.07 -2.07 -24.01
N LEU A 235 8.85 -1.63 -23.72
CA LEU A 235 7.62 -2.34 -24.05
C LEU A 235 7.07 -1.98 -25.43
N GLU A 236 7.69 -1.03 -26.11
CA GLU A 236 7.25 -0.53 -27.41
C GLU A 236 5.81 0.00 -27.43
N VAL A 237 5.39 0.70 -26.35
CA VAL A 237 4.09 1.38 -26.24
C VAL A 237 4.19 2.79 -26.80
N ARG A 238 3.68 2.99 -28.00
CA ARG A 238 3.96 4.18 -28.83
C ARG A 238 2.79 5.16 -28.76
N PHE A 239 3.10 6.43 -29.00
CA PHE A 239 2.13 7.52 -29.04
C PHE A 239 1.83 7.94 -30.48
N GLY A 240 0.55 8.07 -30.82
CA GLY A 240 0.08 8.54 -32.13
C GLY A 240 -0.26 7.43 -33.11
N GLN A 241 -0.43 7.79 -34.39
CA GLN A 241 -0.65 6.82 -35.46
C GLN A 241 0.67 6.20 -35.92
N THR A 242 0.61 4.95 -36.40
CA THR A 242 1.74 4.27 -37.07
C THR A 242 2.41 5.23 -38.05
N LYS A 243 3.74 5.37 -37.94
CA LYS A 243 4.61 6.30 -38.69
C LYS A 243 3.94 6.89 -39.94
N LYS A 244 3.63 8.18 -39.93
CA LYS A 244 3.40 8.91 -41.18
C LYS A 244 4.71 8.91 -41.96
N GLU A 245 4.67 8.67 -43.27
CA GLU A 245 5.85 8.76 -44.14
C GLU A 245 6.55 10.11 -43.92
N GLY A 246 7.83 10.08 -43.53
CA GLY A 246 8.62 11.27 -43.22
C GLY A 246 8.91 11.49 -41.72
N ASP A 247 8.19 10.82 -40.81
CA ASP A 247 8.48 10.92 -39.37
C ASP A 247 9.54 9.90 -38.93
N ASN A 248 10.77 10.39 -38.71
CA ASN A 248 11.93 9.53 -38.44
C ASN A 248 12.05 9.07 -36.98
N LYS A 249 11.26 9.59 -36.03
CA LYS A 249 11.42 9.26 -34.59
C LYS A 249 10.13 8.73 -33.98
N LYS A 250 10.17 7.48 -33.50
CA LYS A 250 9.09 6.91 -32.68
C LYS A 250 8.91 7.76 -31.41
N ARG A 251 7.67 8.14 -31.13
CA ARG A 251 7.25 8.77 -29.88
C ARG A 251 6.59 7.71 -29.00
N TYR A 252 6.77 7.84 -27.69
CA TYR A 252 6.31 6.87 -26.70
C TYR A 252 5.47 7.60 -25.66
N VAL A 253 4.45 6.94 -25.14
CA VAL A 253 3.62 7.49 -24.07
C VAL A 253 4.42 7.62 -22.78
N HIS A 254 3.96 8.48 -21.87
CA HIS A 254 4.51 8.56 -20.53
C HIS A 254 3.74 7.66 -19.57
N MET A 255 4.45 6.87 -18.77
CA MET A 255 3.89 5.95 -17.77
C MET A 255 4.20 6.41 -16.36
N LEU A 256 3.20 6.36 -15.49
CA LEU A 256 3.30 6.76 -14.09
C LEU A 256 2.64 5.71 -13.22
N ASN A 257 3.19 5.52 -12.02
CA ASN A 257 2.64 4.61 -11.04
C ASN A 257 2.69 5.21 -9.63
N SER A 258 1.68 4.89 -8.83
CA SER A 258 1.66 5.27 -7.43
C SER A 258 0.84 4.30 -6.61
N THR A 259 1.39 3.87 -5.48
CA THR A 259 0.62 3.12 -4.49
C THR A 259 -0.48 4.00 -3.91
N LEU A 260 -1.74 3.59 -4.00
CA LEU A 260 -2.78 4.22 -3.19
C LEU A 260 -2.75 3.65 -1.78
N ILE A 261 -2.70 2.32 -1.68
CA ILE A 261 -2.61 1.61 -0.41
C ILE A 261 -1.91 0.26 -0.58
N ALA A 262 -0.91 0.00 0.25
CA ALA A 262 -0.42 -1.35 0.57
C ALA A 262 -1.07 -1.77 1.90
N THR A 263 -1.95 -2.76 1.85
CA THR A 263 -2.98 -2.95 2.88
C THR A 263 -2.42 -3.37 4.21
N GLU A 264 -1.41 -4.24 4.24
CA GLU A 264 -0.78 -4.71 5.48
C GLU A 264 -0.07 -3.57 6.23
N ARG A 265 0.66 -2.70 5.52
CA ARG A 265 1.30 -1.53 6.12
C ARG A 265 0.26 -0.50 6.57
N ALA A 266 -0.76 -0.25 5.75
CA ALA A 266 -1.82 0.68 6.09
C ALA A 266 -2.65 0.19 7.29
N LEU A 267 -2.92 -1.11 7.37
CA LEU A 267 -3.54 -1.76 8.52
C LEU A 267 -2.72 -1.46 9.76
N CYS A 268 -1.40 -1.70 9.74
CA CYS A 268 -0.52 -1.38 10.87
C CYS A 268 -0.61 0.10 11.29
N CYS A 269 -0.70 1.02 10.33
CA CYS A 269 -0.86 2.44 10.58
C CYS A 269 -2.21 2.78 11.24
N VAL A 270 -3.30 2.17 10.75
CA VAL A 270 -4.64 2.30 11.33
C VAL A 270 -4.63 1.80 12.78
N LEU A 271 -4.03 0.65 13.06
CA LEU A 271 -3.98 0.13 14.44
C LEU A 271 -3.31 1.13 15.38
N GLU A 272 -2.15 1.67 15.03
CA GLU A 272 -1.46 2.59 15.94
C GLU A 272 -2.19 3.92 16.13
N ASN A 273 -2.82 4.46 15.07
CA ASN A 273 -3.50 5.75 15.14
C ASN A 273 -4.91 5.67 15.76
N TYR A 274 -5.56 4.50 15.71
CA TYR A 274 -6.91 4.30 16.23
C TYR A 274 -6.98 3.45 17.51
N GLN A 275 -5.84 3.16 18.13
CA GLN A 275 -5.80 2.41 19.38
C GLN A 275 -6.44 3.18 20.55
N THR A 276 -7.00 2.40 21.46
CA THR A 276 -7.51 2.82 22.77
C THR A 276 -6.98 1.84 23.82
N HIS A 277 -7.31 2.07 25.08
CA HIS A 277 -6.99 1.10 26.14
C HIS A 277 -7.71 -0.25 26.00
N ALA A 278 -8.84 -0.32 25.28
CA ALA A 278 -9.69 -1.52 25.18
C ALA A 278 -9.62 -2.24 23.82
N GLY A 279 -9.01 -1.61 22.81
CA GLY A 279 -9.08 -2.09 21.44
C GLY A 279 -8.80 -0.98 20.42
N ILE A 280 -9.22 -1.20 19.18
CA ILE A 280 -8.99 -0.32 18.04
C ILE A 280 -10.32 0.22 17.53
N LYS A 281 -10.46 1.53 17.41
CA LYS A 281 -11.62 2.14 16.71
C LYS A 281 -11.50 1.90 15.21
N VAL A 282 -12.62 1.62 14.55
CA VAL A 282 -12.64 1.51 13.09
C VAL A 282 -12.79 2.91 12.48
N PRO A 283 -11.89 3.35 11.57
CA PRO A 283 -12.02 4.62 10.88
C PRO A 283 -13.41 4.77 10.25
N PRO A 284 -14.10 5.92 10.41
CA PRO A 284 -15.49 6.08 9.95
C PRO A 284 -15.73 5.66 8.48
N VAL A 285 -14.79 5.99 7.59
CA VAL A 285 -14.87 5.64 6.15
C VAL A 285 -14.76 4.15 5.87
N LEU A 286 -14.28 3.33 6.81
CA LEU A 286 -14.15 1.88 6.67
C LEU A 286 -15.33 1.11 7.27
N GLN A 287 -16.15 1.75 8.11
CA GLN A 287 -17.21 1.06 8.86
C GLN A 287 -18.25 0.39 7.95
N GLU A 288 -18.61 1.05 6.84
CA GLU A 288 -19.55 0.47 5.85
C GLU A 288 -19.01 -0.85 5.25
N TYR A 289 -17.70 -0.92 5.01
CA TYR A 289 -17.04 -2.11 4.46
C TYR A 289 -16.74 -3.18 5.51
N MET A 290 -16.82 -2.82 6.80
CA MET A 290 -16.69 -3.75 7.91
C MET A 290 -18.05 -4.21 8.47
N GLY A 291 -19.12 -4.09 7.67
CA GLY A 291 -20.48 -4.50 8.08
C GLY A 291 -21.05 -3.66 9.23
N GLY A 292 -20.66 -2.39 9.31
CA GLY A 292 -21.06 -1.46 10.38
C GLY A 292 -20.24 -1.59 11.67
N MET A 293 -19.20 -2.42 11.69
CA MET A 293 -18.31 -2.54 12.86
C MET A 293 -17.61 -1.21 13.14
N THR A 294 -17.71 -0.73 14.38
CA THR A 294 -17.11 0.55 14.82
C THR A 294 -15.90 0.37 15.74
N PHE A 295 -15.71 -0.83 16.30
CA PHE A 295 -14.67 -1.12 17.29
C PHE A 295 -14.20 -2.57 17.23
N ILE A 296 -12.89 -2.79 17.40
CA ILE A 296 -12.25 -4.10 17.47
C ILE A 296 -11.63 -4.27 18.87
N PRO A 297 -12.23 -5.06 19.77
CA PRO A 297 -11.72 -5.21 21.14
C PRO A 297 -10.43 -6.03 21.20
N PHE A 298 -9.62 -5.78 22.23
CA PHE A 298 -8.52 -6.68 22.56
C PHE A 298 -9.05 -7.99 23.15
N VAL A 299 -8.55 -9.12 22.65
CA VAL A 299 -8.93 -10.47 23.06
C VAL A 299 -7.78 -11.24 23.71
N ASN A 300 -6.55 -10.75 23.55
CA ASN A 300 -5.34 -11.33 24.14
C ASN A 300 -4.66 -10.34 25.10
N PRO A 301 -3.97 -10.83 26.15
CA PRO A 301 -3.25 -9.97 27.08
C PRO A 301 -2.08 -9.25 26.39
N PRO A 302 -1.67 -8.08 26.92
CA PRO A 302 -0.49 -7.39 26.44
C PRO A 302 0.78 -8.24 26.63
N PRO A 303 1.78 -8.11 25.74
CA PRO A 303 3.03 -8.86 25.85
C PRO A 303 3.79 -8.56 27.16
N LYS A 304 4.45 -9.60 27.69
CA LYS A 304 5.18 -9.55 28.97
C LYS A 304 6.24 -8.43 28.96
N GLY A 305 6.25 -7.61 30.01
CA GLY A 305 7.24 -6.53 30.22
C GLY A 305 6.78 -5.12 29.86
N LYS A 306 5.62 -4.95 29.21
CA LYS A 306 5.03 -3.64 28.96
C LYS A 306 4.05 -3.26 30.09
N LYS A 307 4.53 -2.48 31.07
CA LYS A 307 3.68 -1.90 32.13
C LYS A 307 2.82 -0.79 31.51
N GLY A 308 1.49 -0.90 31.62
CA GLY A 308 0.55 0.18 31.24
C GLY A 308 -0.66 -0.24 30.41
N ALA A 309 -0.68 -1.46 29.88
CA ALA A 309 -1.85 -1.97 29.18
C ALA A 309 -2.81 -2.64 30.21
N PRO A 310 -4.04 -2.13 30.38
CA PRO A 310 -5.04 -2.82 31.19
C PRO A 310 -5.33 -4.21 30.59
N PRO A 311 -5.74 -5.19 31.40
CA PRO A 311 -6.14 -6.50 30.90
C PRO A 311 -7.22 -6.32 29.82
N PRO A 312 -7.21 -7.14 28.75
CA PRO A 312 -8.20 -7.05 27.69
C PRO A 312 -9.61 -7.15 28.32
N PRO A 313 -10.52 -6.22 28.03
CA PRO A 313 -11.89 -6.37 28.48
C PRO A 313 -12.47 -7.61 27.79
N GLN A 314 -13.01 -8.55 28.57
CA GLN A 314 -13.80 -9.67 28.06
C GLN A 314 -15.15 -9.22 27.45
N TYR A 315 -15.30 -7.93 27.17
CA TYR A 315 -16.56 -7.25 26.94
C TYR A 315 -16.45 -6.35 25.70
N VAL A 316 -17.38 -6.50 24.76
CA VAL A 316 -17.58 -5.55 23.65
C VAL A 316 -18.24 -4.31 24.26
N PRO A 317 -17.55 -3.15 24.35
CA PRO A 317 -18.11 -1.98 25.01
C PRO A 317 -19.37 -1.47 24.30
N THR A 318 -20.37 -1.02 25.05
CA THR A 318 -21.56 -0.38 24.47
C THR A 318 -21.17 0.98 23.86
N ALA A 319 -22.02 1.54 22.98
CA ALA A 319 -21.79 2.86 22.40
C ALA A 319 -21.61 3.96 23.48
N GLU A 320 -22.32 3.83 24.61
CA GLU A 320 -22.22 4.73 25.77
C GLU A 320 -20.87 4.59 26.49
N GLN A 321 -20.33 3.37 26.58
CA GLN A 321 -19.02 3.13 27.18
C GLN A 321 -17.88 3.60 26.26
N LEU A 322 -18.02 3.46 24.94
CA LEU A 322 -17.09 4.07 23.99
C LEU A 322 -17.08 5.59 24.11
N ALA A 323 -18.24 6.23 24.27
CA ALA A 323 -18.37 7.66 24.51
C ALA A 323 -17.77 8.09 25.88
N GLU A 324 -17.83 7.21 26.88
CA GLU A 324 -17.22 7.47 28.18
C GLU A 324 -15.69 7.36 28.16
N MET A 325 -15.13 6.46 27.35
CA MET A 325 -13.70 6.36 27.09
C MET A 325 -13.14 7.53 26.27
N GLU A 326 -13.99 8.34 25.65
CA GLU A 326 -13.66 9.59 24.94
C GLU A 326 -13.64 10.83 25.85
N LYS A 327 -14.09 10.72 27.11
CA LYS A 327 -14.00 11.85 28.06
C LYS A 327 -12.52 12.14 28.35
N PRO A 328 -12.04 13.39 28.15
CA PRO A 328 -10.67 13.73 28.49
C PRO A 328 -10.42 13.45 29.98
N LYS A 329 -9.44 12.60 30.29
CA LYS A 329 -8.90 12.50 31.65
C LYS A 329 -8.46 13.90 32.06
N ALA A 330 -8.84 14.26 33.29
CA ALA A 330 -8.74 15.59 33.87
C ALA A 330 -7.49 16.38 33.42
N THR A 331 -7.71 17.63 33.02
CA THR A 331 -6.66 18.54 32.56
C THR A 331 -5.62 18.78 33.65
N LEU A 332 -4.37 19.10 33.26
CA LEU A 332 -3.23 19.40 34.14
C LEU A 332 -3.56 20.34 35.32
N GLN A 333 -4.56 21.21 35.16
CA GLN A 333 -5.09 22.11 36.18
C GLN A 333 -5.66 21.39 37.41
N SER A 334 -6.27 20.21 37.27
CA SER A 334 -6.87 19.47 38.40
C SER A 334 -5.85 18.77 39.31
N TYR A 335 -4.56 18.82 38.96
CA TYR A 335 -3.46 18.32 39.78
C TYR A 335 -2.69 19.45 40.47
N MET A 336 -3.06 20.71 40.19
CA MET A 336 -2.41 21.90 40.75
C MET A 336 -3.29 22.66 41.76
N ASP A 337 -4.53 22.23 41.96
CA ASP A 337 -5.43 22.65 43.06
C ASP A 337 -5.47 21.56 44.15
#